data_AF-A0A849TM98-F1
#
_entry.id   AF-A0A849TM98-F1
#
_cell.length_a   1.000
_cell.length_b   1.000
_cell.length_c   1.000
_cell.angle_alpha   90.00
_cell.angle_beta   90.00
_cell.angle_gamma   90.00
#
_symmetry.space_group_name_H-M   'P 1'
#
loop_
_entity.id
_entity.type
_entity.pdbx_description
1 polymer ?
#
loop_
_entity_poly.entity_id
_entity_poly.type
_entity_poly.pdbx_seq_one_letter_code
_entity_poly.pdbx_strand_id
1 'polypeptide(L)'
;MPPPEGQPVPTSGHVIDQPSEIGAILRRILEQVATDVGDQFFPSLVQQATSLCVEYAYISERSDDGSCFCSKAAWANGGPLSPFDVPAKGPNKVDMAKTLALRDVERQHILDMLEQTNWRVSGEKGAAKILGLNPTTLEARMNKLGIARPSSPTG
;
A
#
# COMPACT_ATOMS: atom_id res chain seq x y z
N MET A 1 6.12 20.28 -66.24
CA MET A 1 5.07 20.82 -65.36
C MET A 1 4.89 19.85 -64.22
N PRO A 2 5.40 20.16 -63.01
CA PRO A 2 5.17 19.34 -61.82
C PRO A 2 3.72 19.50 -61.32
N PRO A 3 3.13 18.47 -60.68
CA PRO A 3 1.82 18.59 -60.01
C PRO A 3 1.92 19.43 -58.73
N PRO A 4 0.81 20.05 -58.28
CA PRO A 4 0.80 20.97 -57.14
C PRO A 4 1.07 20.26 -55.82
N GLU A 5 1.91 20.89 -54.99
CA GLU A 5 2.17 20.53 -53.60
C GLU A 5 0.89 20.64 -52.75
N GLY A 6 0.70 19.70 -51.83
CA GLY A 6 -0.21 19.85 -50.68
C GLY A 6 -1.52 19.04 -50.73
N GLN A 7 -1.43 17.72 -50.58
CA GLN A 7 -2.54 16.94 -50.00
C GLN A 7 -2.08 16.35 -48.66
N PRO A 8 -2.67 16.74 -47.52
CA PRO A 8 -2.53 15.98 -46.29
C PRO A 8 -3.36 14.70 -46.37
N VAL A 9 -2.70 13.58 -46.08
CA VAL A 9 -3.28 12.25 -45.91
C VAL A 9 -4.40 12.25 -44.83
N PRO A 10 -5.54 11.57 -45.02
CA PRO A 10 -6.52 11.40 -43.96
C PRO A 10 -5.98 10.39 -42.95
N THR A 11 -5.40 10.88 -41.86
CA THR A 11 -5.06 10.04 -40.71
C THR A 11 -6.35 9.85 -39.92
N SER A 12 -6.90 8.64 -39.96
CA SER A 12 -8.03 8.23 -39.14
C SER A 12 -7.61 8.26 -37.67
N GLY A 13 -7.87 9.38 -37.01
CA GLY A 13 -7.78 9.57 -35.57
C GLY A 13 -9.12 10.11 -35.12
N HIS A 14 -9.96 9.23 -34.60
CA HIS A 14 -11.18 9.62 -33.91
C HIS A 14 -10.78 10.32 -32.60
N VAL A 15 -10.51 11.62 -32.68
CA VAL A 15 -10.39 12.51 -31.53
C VAL A 15 -11.78 12.62 -30.93
N ILE A 16 -11.97 12.01 -29.76
CA ILE A 16 -13.19 12.15 -28.97
C ILE A 16 -13.21 13.58 -28.41
N ASP A 17 -13.76 14.49 -29.20
CA ASP A 17 -13.93 15.92 -28.89
C ASP A 17 -15.32 16.18 -28.25
N GLN A 18 -15.68 15.41 -27.23
CA GLN A 18 -16.95 15.59 -26.49
C GLN A 18 -16.70 15.59 -24.97
N PRO A 19 -16.15 16.67 -24.38
CA PRO A 19 -16.11 16.86 -22.92
C PRO A 19 -17.52 16.92 -22.28
N SER A 20 -18.59 16.98 -23.10
CA SER A 20 -19.99 16.97 -22.73
C SER A 20 -20.53 15.60 -22.31
N GLU A 21 -20.03 14.48 -22.84
CA GLU A 21 -20.61 13.16 -22.53
C GLU A 21 -20.16 12.65 -21.16
N ILE A 22 -18.86 12.73 -20.86
CA ILE A 22 -18.34 12.40 -19.53
C ILE A 22 -18.92 13.38 -18.50
N GLY A 23 -18.99 14.67 -18.84
CA GLY A 23 -19.62 15.68 -17.99
C GLY A 23 -21.10 15.43 -17.76
N ALA A 24 -21.86 14.99 -18.76
CA ALA A 24 -23.28 14.66 -18.65
C ALA A 24 -23.52 13.36 -17.88
N ILE A 25 -22.64 12.36 -18.04
CA ILE A 25 -22.69 11.12 -17.27
C ILE A 25 -22.38 11.40 -15.80
N LEU A 26 -21.31 12.15 -15.51
CA LEU A 26 -20.99 12.60 -14.15
C LEU A 26 -22.13 13.43 -13.56
N ARG A 27 -22.70 14.35 -14.34
CA ARG A 27 -23.83 15.17 -13.90
C ARG A 27 -25.07 14.33 -13.64
N ARG A 28 -25.36 13.33 -14.46
CA ARG A 28 -26.51 12.42 -14.25
C ARG A 28 -26.30 11.50 -13.04
N ILE A 29 -25.08 11.06 -12.79
CA ILE A 29 -24.69 10.34 -11.56
C ILE A 29 -24.85 11.28 -10.36
N LEU A 30 -24.30 12.50 -10.44
CA LEU A 30 -24.38 13.49 -9.35
C LEU A 30 -25.82 13.97 -9.09
N GLU A 31 -26.64 14.19 -10.10
CA GLU A 31 -28.04 14.61 -9.98
C GLU A 31 -28.94 13.49 -9.43
N GLN A 32 -28.64 12.22 -9.76
CA GLN A 32 -29.29 11.07 -9.10
C GLN A 32 -28.86 10.90 -7.63
N VAL A 33 -27.63 11.28 -7.29
CA VAL A 33 -27.10 11.18 -5.91
C VAL A 33 -27.45 12.44 -5.09
N ALA A 34 -27.77 13.57 -5.73
CA ALA A 34 -28.13 14.84 -5.10
C ALA A 34 -29.49 14.83 -4.36
N THR A 35 -30.25 13.74 -4.41
CA THR A 35 -31.49 13.63 -3.62
C THR A 35 -31.23 13.09 -2.21
N ASP A 36 -30.03 12.55 -1.93
CA ASP A 36 -29.61 12.09 -0.60
C ASP A 36 -28.53 13.04 -0.06
N VAL A 37 -28.94 14.27 0.28
CA VAL A 37 -28.06 15.25 0.92
C VAL A 37 -27.98 14.91 2.41
N GLY A 38 -26.96 14.14 2.78
CA GLY A 38 -26.68 13.76 4.17
C GLY A 38 -25.42 12.90 4.30
N ASP A 39 -25.15 12.40 5.52
CA ASP A 39 -23.96 11.57 5.85
C ASP A 39 -23.86 10.27 5.02
N GLN A 40 -24.89 9.90 4.26
CA GLN A 40 -24.98 8.68 3.45
C GLN A 40 -24.56 8.85 1.98
N PHE A 41 -24.28 10.08 1.53
CA PHE A 41 -23.86 10.37 0.16
C PHE A 41 -22.61 9.57 -0.24
N PHE A 42 -21.53 9.67 0.55
CA PHE A 42 -20.25 9.02 0.24
C PHE A 42 -20.32 7.49 0.39
N PRO A 43 -20.92 6.93 1.47
CA PRO A 43 -21.12 5.49 1.59
C PRO A 43 -21.91 4.88 0.42
N SER A 44 -22.97 5.55 -0.03
CA SER A 44 -23.79 5.09 -1.16
C SER A 44 -23.02 5.08 -2.47
N LEU A 45 -22.17 6.10 -2.70
CA LEU A 45 -21.33 6.17 -3.89
C LEU A 45 -20.26 5.07 -3.90
N VAL A 46 -19.62 4.82 -2.75
CA VAL A 46 -18.67 3.72 -2.60
C VAL A 46 -19.36 2.36 -2.79
N GLN A 47 -20.59 2.20 -2.26
CA GLN A 47 -21.39 0.99 -2.44
C GLN A 47 -21.73 0.75 -3.92
N GLN A 48 -22.07 1.78 -4.69
CA GLN A 48 -22.31 1.63 -6.13
C GLN A 48 -21.03 1.22 -6.88
N ALA A 49 -19.87 1.76 -6.50
CA ALA A 49 -18.58 1.40 -7.10
C ALA A 49 -18.24 -0.09 -6.93
N THR A 50 -18.76 -0.77 -5.89
CA THR A 50 -18.55 -2.22 -5.70
C THR A 50 -19.14 -3.06 -6.84
N SER A 51 -20.12 -2.54 -7.58
CA SER A 51 -20.69 -3.22 -8.77
C SER A 51 -19.69 -3.37 -9.92
N LEU A 52 -18.54 -2.70 -9.84
CA LEU A 52 -17.43 -2.82 -10.78
C LEU A 52 -16.47 -3.98 -10.45
N CYS A 53 -16.81 -4.85 -9.48
CA CYS A 53 -15.97 -5.96 -9.01
C CYS A 53 -14.58 -5.51 -8.53
N VAL A 54 -14.50 -4.32 -7.93
CA VAL A 54 -13.27 -3.82 -7.32
C VAL A 54 -13.05 -4.46 -5.96
N GLU A 55 -11.80 -4.79 -5.63
CA GLU A 55 -11.42 -5.34 -4.32
C GLU A 55 -11.41 -4.26 -3.22
N TYR A 56 -11.26 -3.00 -3.63
CA TYR A 56 -11.20 -1.84 -2.75
C TYR A 56 -11.80 -0.61 -3.44
N ALA A 57 -12.56 0.20 -2.70
CA ALA A 57 -13.03 1.51 -3.14
C ALA A 57 -13.11 2.46 -1.95
N TYR A 58 -12.65 3.71 -2.10
CA TYR A 58 -12.79 4.72 -1.06
C TYR A 58 -12.82 6.13 -1.65
N ILE A 59 -13.41 7.06 -0.89
CA ILE A 59 -13.41 8.49 -1.17
C ILE A 59 -12.73 9.19 -0.02
N SER A 60 -11.76 10.04 -0.33
CA SER A 60 -11.02 10.79 0.67
C SER A 60 -11.02 12.27 0.38
N GLU A 61 -11.11 13.07 1.43
CA GLU A 61 -10.94 14.51 1.40
C GLU A 61 -9.58 14.85 2.02
N ARG A 62 -8.84 15.77 1.39
CA ARG A 62 -7.59 16.27 1.97
C ARG A 62 -7.94 17.28 3.07
N SER A 63 -7.35 17.11 4.25
CA SER A 63 -7.50 18.08 5.34
C SER A 63 -6.96 19.46 4.94
N ASP A 64 -7.49 20.53 5.55
CA ASP A 64 -7.16 21.92 5.25
C ASP A 64 -5.67 22.23 5.46
N ASP A 65 -5.08 21.67 6.52
CA ASP A 65 -3.65 21.76 6.82
C ASP A 65 -2.80 20.88 5.89
N GLY A 66 -3.44 20.06 5.06
CA GLY A 66 -2.84 19.24 4.03
C GLY A 66 -2.02 18.06 4.55
N SER A 67 -2.06 17.75 5.85
CA SER A 67 -1.27 16.67 6.46
C SER A 67 -1.86 15.28 6.28
N CYS A 68 -3.16 15.16 6.04
CA CYS A 68 -3.84 13.88 5.88
C CYS A 68 -4.94 13.92 4.81
N PHE A 69 -5.29 12.74 4.33
CA PHE A 69 -6.49 12.44 3.56
C PHE A 69 -7.44 11.67 4.47
N CYS A 70 -8.54 12.31 4.88
CA CYS A 70 -9.57 11.70 5.67
C CYS A 70 -10.53 10.94 4.75
N SER A 71 -10.59 9.61 4.90
CA SER A 71 -11.59 8.82 4.19
C SER A 71 -12.99 9.17 4.68
N LYS A 72 -13.88 9.56 3.78
CA LYS A 72 -15.31 9.80 4.07
C LYS A 72 -16.13 8.51 3.96
N ALA A 73 -15.71 7.62 3.06
CA ALA A 73 -16.32 6.31 2.89
C ALA A 73 -15.29 5.36 2.29
N ALA A 74 -15.33 4.10 2.73
CA ALA A 74 -14.45 3.05 2.24
C ALA A 74 -15.14 1.70 2.23
N TRP A 75 -14.69 0.83 1.33
CA TRP A 75 -15.11 -0.56 1.20
C TRP A 75 -13.90 -1.40 0.84
N ALA A 76 -13.78 -2.56 1.49
CA ALA A 76 -12.78 -3.58 1.17
C ALA A 76 -13.29 -4.95 1.59
N ASN A 77 -12.78 -6.01 0.96
CA ASN A 77 -13.01 -7.39 1.38
C ASN A 77 -14.49 -7.76 1.55
N GLY A 78 -15.38 -7.25 0.70
CA GLY A 78 -16.80 -7.60 0.76
C GLY A 78 -17.66 -6.70 1.66
N GLY A 79 -17.08 -5.70 2.35
CA GLY A 79 -17.84 -4.87 3.29
C GLY A 79 -17.34 -3.44 3.46
N PRO A 80 -18.18 -2.55 4.04
CA PRO A 80 -17.82 -1.18 4.34
C PRO A 80 -16.77 -1.12 5.46
N LEU A 81 -15.83 -0.19 5.34
CA LEU A 81 -14.81 0.12 6.34
C LEU A 81 -15.16 1.41 7.08
N SER A 82 -14.72 1.50 8.33
CA SER A 82 -14.74 2.76 9.07
C SER A 82 -13.83 3.81 8.42
N PRO A 83 -14.16 5.11 8.53
CA PRO A 83 -13.26 6.20 8.16
C PRO A 83 -11.84 6.00 8.73
N PHE A 84 -10.84 6.26 7.89
CA PHE A 84 -9.43 6.20 8.26
C PHE A 84 -8.68 7.37 7.64
N ASP A 85 -7.61 7.80 8.31
CA ASP A 85 -6.76 8.88 7.84
C ASP A 85 -5.48 8.34 7.22
N VAL A 86 -5.19 8.79 6.00
CA VAL A 86 -3.94 8.50 5.33
C VAL A 86 -3.05 9.74 5.40
N PRO A 87 -1.87 9.67 6.04
CA PRO A 87 -0.93 10.78 6.04
C PRO A 87 -0.54 11.15 4.60
N ALA A 88 -0.62 12.45 4.26
CA ALA A 88 -0.28 12.96 2.94
C ALA A 88 1.23 12.88 2.65
N LYS A 89 2.05 12.90 3.71
CA LYS A 89 3.44 12.44 3.64
C LYS A 89 3.41 10.92 3.79
N GLY A 90 3.94 10.19 2.80
CA GLY A 90 4.20 8.75 2.90
C GLY A 90 4.91 8.37 4.22
N PRO A 91 4.93 7.08 4.59
CA PRO A 91 5.17 6.61 5.95
C PRO A 91 6.21 7.45 6.66
N ASN A 92 5.76 8.17 7.69
CA ASN A 92 6.56 9.22 8.31
C ASN A 92 7.86 8.63 8.84
N LYS A 93 8.89 9.46 8.96
CA LYS A 93 10.20 9.04 9.53
C LYS A 93 10.05 8.37 10.90
N VAL A 94 8.95 8.65 11.62
CA VAL A 94 8.57 8.06 12.92
C VAL A 94 8.14 6.59 12.79
N ASP A 95 7.37 6.23 11.77
CA ASP A 95 6.97 4.84 11.50
C ASP A 95 8.16 4.00 11.02
N MET A 96 9.04 4.62 10.23
CA MET A 96 10.34 4.06 9.86
C MET A 96 11.22 3.87 11.11
N ALA A 97 11.28 4.86 12.01
CA ALA A 97 12.03 4.77 13.26
C ALA A 97 11.47 3.68 14.20
N LYS A 98 10.15 3.53 14.29
CA LYS A 98 9.51 2.46 15.09
C LYS A 98 9.78 1.08 14.51
N THR A 99 9.74 0.95 13.18
CA THR A 99 10.08 -0.29 12.48
C THR A 99 11.59 -0.61 12.56
N LEU A 100 12.45 0.41 12.61
CA LEU A 100 13.88 0.24 12.88
C LEU A 100 14.08 -0.22 14.33
N ALA A 101 13.44 0.43 15.31
CA ALA A 101 13.56 0.06 16.72
C ALA A 101 13.11 -1.39 16.99
N LEU A 102 12.00 -1.85 16.40
CA LEU A 102 11.56 -3.23 16.56
C LEU A 102 12.54 -4.22 15.91
N ARG A 103 13.08 -3.87 14.73
CA ARG A 103 14.13 -4.67 14.07
C ARG A 103 15.41 -4.74 14.91
N ASP A 104 15.79 -3.66 15.56
CA ASP A 104 16.99 -3.60 16.39
C ASP A 104 16.82 -4.45 17.66
N VAL A 105 15.66 -4.39 18.31
CA VAL A 105 15.33 -5.25 19.46
C VAL A 105 15.31 -6.72 19.06
N GLU A 106 14.67 -7.06 17.94
CA GLU A 106 14.64 -8.44 17.44
C GLU A 106 16.05 -8.94 17.09
N ARG A 107 16.86 -8.11 16.43
CA ARG A 107 18.24 -8.42 16.08
C ARG A 107 19.08 -8.67 17.32
N GLN A 108 18.98 -7.82 18.34
CA GLN A 108 19.73 -7.98 19.58
C GLN A 108 19.33 -9.27 20.29
N HIS A 109 18.02 -9.55 20.38
CA HIS A 109 17.53 -10.76 21.03
C HIS A 109 18.03 -12.05 20.34
N ILE A 110 18.05 -12.08 19.01
CA ILE A 110 18.58 -13.22 18.25
C ILE A 110 20.10 -13.34 18.43
N LEU A 111 20.84 -12.23 18.43
CA LEU A 111 22.27 -12.22 18.69
C LEU A 111 22.61 -12.79 20.07
N ASP A 112 21.94 -12.32 21.13
CA ASP A 112 22.17 -12.79 22.50
C ASP A 112 21.94 -14.30 22.63
N MET A 113 20.93 -14.84 21.94
CA MET A 113 20.65 -16.28 21.93
C MET A 113 21.68 -17.07 21.10
N LEU A 114 22.16 -16.50 19.99
CA LEU A 114 23.22 -17.11 19.21
C LEU A 114 24.54 -17.15 19.99
N GLU A 115 24.90 -16.09 20.71
CA GLU A 115 26.09 -16.05 21.56
C GLU A 115 26.03 -17.10 22.68
N GLN A 116 24.90 -17.18 23.40
CA GLN A 116 24.68 -18.18 24.45
C GLN A 116 24.74 -19.62 23.94
N THR A 117 24.42 -19.84 22.66
CA THR A 117 24.47 -21.16 22.02
C THR A 117 25.75 -21.40 21.22
N ASN A 118 26.76 -20.53 21.37
CA ASN A 118 28.03 -20.60 20.64
C ASN A 118 27.82 -20.64 19.11
N TRP A 119 26.94 -19.77 18.62
CA TRP A 119 26.49 -19.64 17.24
C TRP A 119 25.88 -20.91 16.65
N ARG A 120 25.24 -21.73 17.47
CA ARG A 120 24.57 -22.95 17.03
C ARG A 120 23.11 -22.67 16.69
N VAL A 121 22.76 -22.68 15.41
CA VAL A 121 21.39 -22.41 14.95
C VAL A 121 20.45 -23.60 15.20
N SER A 122 20.92 -24.84 14.96
CA SER A 122 20.10 -26.06 14.96
C SER A 122 20.54 -27.10 16.03
N GLY A 123 19.61 -27.99 16.39
CA GLY A 123 19.79 -29.08 17.35
C GLY A 123 19.13 -28.81 18.71
N GLU A 124 19.27 -29.76 19.63
CA GLU A 124 18.61 -29.71 20.95
C GLU A 124 19.03 -28.51 21.80
N LYS A 125 20.27 -28.04 21.62
CA LYS A 125 20.84 -26.86 22.28
C LYS A 125 21.03 -25.68 21.31
N GLY A 126 20.33 -25.67 20.18
CA GLY A 126 20.44 -24.61 19.18
C GLY A 126 19.55 -23.41 19.51
N ALA A 127 19.95 -22.21 19.06
CA ALA A 127 19.21 -20.96 19.25
C ALA A 127 17.77 -21.06 18.74
N ALA A 128 17.52 -21.77 17.64
CA ALA A 128 16.17 -21.94 17.11
C ALA A 128 15.26 -22.67 18.11
N LYS A 129 15.77 -23.71 18.78
CA LYS A 129 15.00 -24.48 19.77
C LYS A 129 14.72 -23.67 21.03
N ILE A 130 15.67 -22.84 21.47
CA ILE A 130 15.51 -21.94 22.63
C ILE A 130 14.50 -20.82 22.30
N LEU A 131 14.55 -20.27 21.09
CA LEU A 131 13.60 -19.26 20.59
C LEU A 131 12.23 -19.84 20.22
N GLY A 132 12.05 -21.18 20.26
CA GLY A 132 10.81 -21.84 19.85
C GLY A 132 10.52 -21.73 18.34
N LEU A 133 11.55 -21.51 17.52
CA LEU A 133 11.47 -21.35 16.08
C LEU A 133 12.00 -22.58 15.34
N ASN A 134 11.52 -22.80 14.12
CA ASN A 134 12.15 -23.76 13.23
C ASN A 134 13.55 -23.23 12.81
N PRO A 135 14.60 -24.06 12.77
CA PRO A 135 15.92 -23.65 12.30
C PRO A 135 15.91 -22.89 10.98
N THR A 136 15.13 -23.33 9.99
CA THR A 136 15.05 -22.64 8.68
C THR A 136 14.39 -21.26 8.78
N THR A 137 13.45 -21.09 9.72
CA THR A 137 12.85 -19.78 10.01
C THR A 137 13.84 -18.85 10.72
N LEU A 138 14.66 -19.38 11.62
CA LEU A 138 15.70 -18.59 12.28
C LEU A 138 16.76 -18.14 11.26
N GLU A 139 17.20 -19.02 10.36
CA GLU A 139 18.14 -18.66 9.28
C GLU A 139 17.57 -17.57 8.36
N ALA A 140 16.30 -17.69 7.97
CA ALA A 140 15.62 -16.65 7.18
C ALA A 140 15.56 -15.31 7.93
N ARG A 141 15.27 -15.32 9.25
CA ARG A 141 15.28 -14.10 10.09
C ARG A 141 16.69 -13.52 10.23
N MET A 142 17.70 -14.35 10.43
CA MET A 142 19.10 -13.92 10.48
C MET A 142 19.52 -13.23 9.19
N ASN A 143 19.19 -13.80 8.02
CA ASN A 143 19.46 -13.19 6.73
C ASN A 143 18.72 -11.84 6.57
N LYS A 144 17.43 -11.81 6.92
CA LYS A 144 16.60 -10.59 6.86
C LYS A 144 17.11 -9.46 7.78
N LEU A 145 17.70 -9.81 8.92
CA LEU A 145 18.25 -8.86 9.91
C LEU A 145 19.76 -8.59 9.72
N GLY A 146 20.38 -9.18 8.69
CA GLY A 146 21.81 -9.01 8.42
C GLY A 146 22.72 -9.60 9.51
N ILE A 147 22.26 -10.64 10.21
CA ILE A 147 23.03 -11.34 11.23
C ILE A 147 23.85 -12.44 10.55
N ALA A 148 25.17 -12.28 10.54
CA ALA A 148 26.11 -13.28 10.03
C ALA A 148 26.98 -13.82 11.17
N ARG A 149 27.34 -15.11 11.10
CA ARG A 149 28.31 -15.69 12.02
C ARG A 149 29.65 -14.95 11.83
N PRO A 150 30.29 -14.46 12.90
CA PRO A 150 31.64 -13.92 12.81
C PRO A 150 32.54 -15.05 12.31
N SER A 151 33.06 -14.88 11.09
CA SER A 151 34.15 -15.72 10.61
C SER A 151 35.32 -15.49 11.57
N SER A 152 35.67 -16.51 12.37
CA SER A 152 36.91 -16.46 13.14
C SER A 152 38.04 -16.00 12.22
N PRO A 153 38.86 -15.01 12.61
CA PRO A 153 40.10 -14.75 11.89
C PRO A 153 40.96 -16.00 12.04
N THR A 154 41.13 -16.72 10.93
CA THR A 154 42.20 -17.69 10.76
C THR A 154 43.51 -16.90 10.65
N GLY A 155 44.43 -17.11 11.60
CA GLY A 155 45.83 -16.67 11.48
C GLY A 155 46.33 -15.86 12.65
#